data_AF-A0A0F9PAW9-F1
#
_entry.id   AF-A0A0F9PAW9-F1
#
_cell.length_a   1.000
_cell.length_b   1.000
_cell.length_c   1.000
_cell.angle_alpha   90.00
_cell.angle_beta   90.00
_cell.angle_gamma   90.00
#
_symmetry.space_group_name_H-M   'P 1'
#
loop_
_entity.id
_entity.type
_entity.pdbx_description
1 polymer ?
#
loop_
_entity_poly.entity_id
_entity_poly.type
_entity_poly.pdbx_seq_one_letter_code
_entity_poly.pdbx_strand_id
1 'polypeptide(L)'
;MNIMGRKEIQRKYDVSEKGIARRKKHAFSKKGALVQRRYDASKKRKMDKRKAYLLLVLNSPEKIKARSLARKLPIKPCSVKGCKKVGHKHHEDYLKPLDVIYFCNRHHQQIHHE
;
A
#
# COMPACT_ATOMS: atom_id res chain seq x y z
N MET A 1 -25.49 -18.66 -1.72
CA MET A 1 -24.24 -18.14 -1.09
C MET A 1 -24.55 -17.83 0.36
N ASN A 2 -23.92 -18.50 1.32
CA ASN A 2 -24.23 -18.34 2.74
C ASN A 2 -23.40 -17.19 3.32
N ILE A 3 -24.04 -16.08 3.69
CA ILE A 3 -23.37 -14.90 4.25
C ILE A 3 -23.11 -15.19 5.73
N MET A 4 -21.84 -15.47 6.09
CA MET A 4 -21.45 -15.68 7.49
C MET A 4 -21.87 -14.46 8.34
N GLY A 5 -22.55 -14.72 9.46
CA GLY A 5 -23.07 -13.66 10.33
C GLY A 5 -21.94 -12.88 11.05
N ARG A 6 -22.17 -11.60 11.37
CA ARG A 6 -21.19 -10.72 12.05
C ARG A 6 -20.59 -11.34 13.33
N LYS A 7 -21.40 -12.05 14.13
CA LYS A 7 -20.96 -12.77 15.34
C LYS A 7 -20.09 -13.99 15.03
N GLU A 8 -20.27 -14.61 13.88
CA GLU A 8 -19.50 -15.75 13.40
C GLU A 8 -18.12 -15.30 12.88
N ILE A 9 -18.09 -14.19 12.15
CA ILE A 9 -16.84 -13.50 11.76
C ILE A 9 -16.05 -13.07 13.00
N GLN A 10 -16.74 -12.48 13.98
CA GLN A 10 -16.09 -11.96 15.19
C GLN A 10 -15.45 -13.08 16.04
N ARG A 11 -16.07 -14.26 16.10
CA ARG A 11 -15.53 -15.46 16.75
C ARG A 11 -14.41 -16.12 15.94
N LYS A 12 -14.62 -16.32 14.63
CA LYS A 12 -13.64 -16.99 13.74
C LYS A 12 -12.30 -16.26 13.65
N TYR A 13 -12.33 -14.92 13.69
CA TYR A 13 -11.14 -14.10 13.51
C TYR A 13 -10.67 -13.42 14.80
N ASP A 14 -11.25 -13.71 15.97
CA ASP A 14 -10.98 -13.04 17.26
C ASP A 14 -10.64 -11.55 17.07
N VAL A 15 -11.61 -10.79 16.59
CA VAL A 15 -11.45 -9.34 16.35
C VAL A 15 -11.62 -8.51 17.62
N SER A 16 -11.56 -9.15 18.80
CA SER A 16 -11.51 -8.45 20.08
C SER A 16 -10.26 -7.60 20.17
N GLU A 17 -10.29 -6.50 20.94
CA GLU A 17 -9.12 -5.66 21.16
C GLU A 17 -7.94 -6.46 21.72
N LYS A 18 -8.21 -7.40 22.63
CA LYS A 18 -7.23 -8.34 23.18
C LYS A 18 -6.65 -9.26 22.10
N GLY A 19 -7.48 -9.79 21.21
CA GLY A 19 -7.07 -10.61 20.07
C GLY A 19 -6.20 -9.84 19.07
N ILE A 20 -6.59 -8.60 18.77
CA ILE A 20 -5.81 -7.67 17.91
C ILE A 20 -4.46 -7.34 18.56
N ALA A 21 -4.44 -6.99 19.85
CA ALA A 21 -3.21 -6.68 20.59
C ALA A 21 -2.24 -7.88 20.63
N ARG A 22 -2.76 -9.09 20.87
CA ARG A 22 -1.98 -10.34 20.84
C ARG A 22 -1.37 -10.60 19.46
N ARG A 23 -2.13 -10.41 18.38
CA ARG A 23 -1.63 -10.51 17.00
C ARG A 23 -0.55 -9.49 16.70
N LYS A 24 -0.75 -8.22 17.10
CA LYS A 24 0.26 -7.15 16.95
C LYS A 24 1.55 -7.55 17.69
N LYS A 25 1.46 -7.94 18.96
CA LYS A 25 2.61 -8.39 19.75
C LYS A 25 3.36 -9.55 19.09
N HIS A 26 2.63 -10.53 18.54
CA HIS A 26 3.23 -11.64 17.82
C HIS A 26 3.92 -11.19 16.53
N ALA A 27 3.30 -10.32 15.73
CA ALA A 27 3.87 -9.79 14.49
C ALA A 27 5.21 -9.05 14.72
N PHE A 28 5.34 -8.34 15.84
CA PHE A 28 6.59 -7.66 16.24
C PHE A 28 7.58 -8.55 17.00
N SER A 29 7.21 -9.80 17.30
CA SER A 29 8.13 -10.74 17.97
C SER A 29 9.17 -11.31 17.00
N LYS A 30 10.34 -11.72 17.51
CA LYS A 30 11.38 -12.40 16.70
C LYS A 30 10.80 -13.62 15.96
N LYS A 31 9.95 -14.40 16.64
CA LYS A 31 9.28 -15.58 16.06
C LYS A 31 8.32 -15.20 14.93
N GLY A 32 7.48 -14.18 15.14
CA GLY A 32 6.56 -13.70 14.11
C GLY A 32 7.28 -13.13 12.89
N ALA A 33 8.35 -12.35 13.11
CA ALA A 33 9.20 -11.84 12.04
C ALA A 33 9.85 -12.98 11.22
N LEU A 34 10.33 -14.05 11.87
CA LEU A 34 10.89 -15.21 11.17
C LEU A 34 9.85 -15.95 10.33
N VAL A 35 8.65 -16.18 10.87
CA VAL A 35 7.53 -16.79 10.15
C VAL A 35 7.15 -15.96 8.93
N GLN A 36 7.06 -14.63 9.09
CA GLN A 36 6.77 -13.71 8.00
C GLN A 36 7.86 -13.76 6.92
N ARG A 37 9.16 -13.74 7.30
CA ARG A 37 10.26 -13.88 6.33
C ARG A 37 10.22 -15.19 5.56
N ARG A 38 9.93 -16.31 6.22
CA ARG A 38 9.75 -17.62 5.55
C ARG A 38 8.59 -17.59 4.57
N TYR A 39 7.48 -16.97 4.95
CA TYR A 39 6.34 -16.78 4.06
C TYR A 39 6.71 -15.89 2.87
N ASP A 40 7.38 -14.77 3.09
CA ASP A 40 7.83 -13.86 2.02
C ASP A 40 8.83 -14.50 1.05
N ALA A 41 9.66 -15.42 1.54
CA ALA A 41 10.56 -16.22 0.72
C ALA A 41 9.87 -17.36 -0.04
N SER A 42 8.67 -17.78 0.40
CA SER A 42 7.95 -18.92 -0.16
C SER A 42 7.54 -18.70 -1.62
N LYS A 43 7.51 -19.79 -2.41
CA LYS A 43 7.00 -19.77 -3.79
C LYS A 43 5.56 -19.26 -3.86
N LYS A 44 4.73 -19.64 -2.88
CA LYS A 44 3.34 -19.20 -2.77
C LYS A 44 3.23 -17.67 -2.73
N ARG A 45 3.96 -17.01 -1.83
CA ARG A 45 3.92 -15.55 -1.73
C ARG A 45 4.44 -14.85 -2.99
N LYS A 46 5.47 -15.40 -3.64
CA LYS A 46 5.96 -14.88 -4.93
C LYS A 46 4.88 -14.99 -6.02
N MET A 47 4.18 -16.12 -6.10
CA MET A 47 3.05 -16.30 -7.02
C MET A 47 1.90 -15.34 -6.71
N ASP A 48 1.54 -15.15 -5.44
CA ASP A 48 0.49 -14.22 -5.04
C ASP A 48 0.83 -12.78 -5.42
N LYS A 49 2.09 -12.35 -5.21
CA LYS A 49 2.58 -11.04 -5.67
C LYS A 49 2.48 -10.90 -7.20
N ARG A 50 2.87 -11.94 -7.95
CA ARG A 50 2.75 -11.95 -9.42
C ARG A 50 1.29 -11.84 -9.87
N LYS A 51 0.38 -12.62 -9.27
CA LYS A 51 -1.06 -12.54 -9.55
C LYS A 51 -1.61 -11.15 -9.25
N ALA A 52 -1.27 -10.58 -8.10
CA ALA A 52 -1.68 -9.22 -7.74
C ALA A 52 -1.15 -8.17 -8.73
N TYR A 53 0.10 -8.30 -9.19
CA TYR A 53 0.64 -7.43 -10.22
C TYR A 53 -0.08 -7.58 -11.57
N LEU A 54 -0.35 -8.80 -12.02
CA LEU A 54 -1.11 -9.04 -13.26
C LEU A 54 -2.52 -8.45 -13.18
N LEU A 55 -3.20 -8.59 -12.05
CA LEU A 55 -4.51 -7.96 -11.82
C LEU A 55 -4.41 -6.43 -11.88
N LEU A 56 -3.35 -5.84 -11.31
CA LEU A 56 -3.12 -4.39 -11.42
C LEU A 56 -2.88 -3.95 -12.87
N VAL A 57 -2.13 -4.73 -13.66
CA VAL A 57 -1.88 -4.45 -15.08
C VAL A 57 -3.16 -4.50 -15.89
N LEU A 58 -4.00 -5.50 -15.64
CA LEU A 58 -5.28 -5.66 -16.33
C LEU A 58 -6.29 -4.57 -15.95
N ASN A 59 -6.38 -4.24 -14.66
CA ASN A 59 -7.43 -3.35 -14.15
C ASN A 59 -7.03 -1.86 -14.13
N SER A 60 -5.74 -1.54 -14.22
CA SER A 60 -5.26 -0.15 -14.15
C SER A 60 -3.98 0.08 -14.95
N PRO A 61 -3.97 -0.23 -16.27
CA PRO A 61 -2.80 -0.05 -17.12
C PRO A 61 -2.32 1.42 -17.17
N GLU A 62 -3.24 2.38 -17.12
CA GLU A 62 -2.97 3.81 -17.08
C GLU A 62 -2.14 4.21 -15.86
N LYS A 63 -2.44 3.66 -14.68
CA LYS A 63 -1.66 3.93 -13.46
C LYS A 63 -0.24 3.41 -13.57
N ILE A 64 -0.04 2.26 -14.21
CA ILE A 64 1.30 1.70 -14.42
C ILE A 64 2.09 2.56 -15.41
N LYS A 65 1.46 2.94 -16.53
CA LYS A 65 2.06 3.83 -17.53
C LYS A 65 2.45 5.18 -16.92
N ALA A 66 1.56 5.80 -16.15
CA ALA A 66 1.81 7.06 -15.47
C ALA A 66 2.98 6.98 -14.49
N ARG A 67 3.02 5.95 -13.65
CA ARG A 67 4.15 5.72 -12.74
C ARG A 67 5.47 5.52 -13.49
N SER A 68 5.45 4.75 -14.59
CA SER A 68 6.64 4.48 -15.41
C SER A 68 7.19 5.76 -16.04
N LEU A 69 6.33 6.58 -16.63
CA LEU A 69 6.71 7.85 -17.25
C LEU A 69 7.16 8.87 -16.21
N ALA A 70 6.42 9.03 -15.12
CA ALA A 70 6.76 9.96 -14.04
C ALA A 70 8.10 9.64 -13.37
N ARG A 71 8.58 8.39 -13.38
CA ARG A 71 9.93 8.04 -12.86
C ARG A 71 11.05 8.81 -13.55
N LYS A 72 10.87 9.19 -14.82
CA LYS A 72 11.86 9.94 -15.61
C LYS A 72 11.94 11.42 -15.22
N LEU A 73 10.91 11.95 -14.54
CA LEU A 73 10.91 13.34 -14.09
C LEU A 73 11.90 13.53 -12.93
N PRO A 74 12.62 14.68 -12.87
CA PRO A 74 13.48 14.99 -11.75
C PRO A 74 12.67 15.09 -10.45
N ILE A 75 13.32 14.81 -9.32
CA ILE A 75 12.68 15.01 -8.00
C ILE A 75 12.68 16.50 -7.68
N LYS A 76 11.52 17.02 -7.26
CA LYS A 76 11.35 18.40 -6.81
C LYS A 76 10.95 18.44 -5.33
N PRO A 77 11.18 19.57 -4.63
CA PRO A 77 10.67 19.76 -3.27
C PRO A 77 9.14 19.75 -3.24
N CYS A 78 8.59 19.61 -2.04
CA CYS A 78 7.17 19.69 -1.78
C CYS A 78 6.57 21.03 -2.24
N SER A 79 5.43 20.99 -2.94
CA SER A 79 4.72 22.16 -3.47
C SER A 79 4.01 22.98 -2.38
N VAL A 80 3.82 22.42 -1.19
CA VAL A 80 3.23 23.14 -0.05
C VAL A 80 4.14 24.27 0.40
N LYS A 81 3.62 25.50 0.43
CA LYS A 81 4.35 26.71 0.81
C LYS A 81 5.05 26.52 2.16
N GLY A 82 6.35 26.85 2.22
CA GLY A 82 7.19 26.69 3.41
C GLY A 82 7.72 25.27 3.67
N CYS A 83 7.30 24.26 2.89
CA CYS A 83 7.79 22.90 3.03
C CYS A 83 8.98 22.61 2.10
N LYS A 84 10.21 22.58 2.66
CA LYS A 84 11.43 22.28 1.89
C LYS A 84 11.77 20.78 1.81
N LYS A 85 10.85 19.89 2.22
CA LYS A 85 11.09 18.44 2.22
C LYS A 85 11.04 17.87 0.80
N VAL A 86 11.74 16.75 0.60
CA VAL A 86 11.74 16.00 -0.67
C VAL A 86 10.31 15.63 -1.06
N GLY A 87 9.92 15.97 -2.28
CA GLY A 87 8.60 15.70 -2.82
C GLY A 87 8.52 14.32 -3.49
N HIS A 88 7.43 13.62 -3.21
CA HIS A 88 7.00 12.43 -3.91
C HIS A 88 5.98 12.83 -4.99
N LYS A 89 6.02 12.14 -6.13
CA LYS A 89 5.14 12.44 -7.26
C LYS A 89 3.73 11.94 -6.95
N HIS A 90 2.78 12.86 -6.96
CA HIS A 90 1.36 12.60 -6.84
C HIS A 90 0.70 12.82 -8.20
N HIS A 91 -0.16 11.89 -8.59
CA HIS A 91 -0.96 11.94 -9.81
C HIS A 91 -2.40 12.27 -9.42
N GLU A 92 -2.85 13.49 -9.74
CA GLU A 92 -4.28 13.83 -9.64
C GLU A 92 -5.07 13.18 -10.78
N ASP A 93 -4.49 13.21 -11.99
CA ASP A 93 -5.02 12.56 -13.18
C ASP A 93 -4.00 11.56 -13.76
N TYR A 94 -4.30 10.27 -13.66
CA TYR A 94 -3.45 9.19 -14.20
C TYR A 94 -3.42 9.14 -15.73
N LEU A 95 -4.33 9.84 -16.42
CA LEU A 95 -4.30 10.00 -17.88
C LEU A 95 -3.28 11.05 -18.35
N LYS A 96 -2.82 11.91 -17.44
CA LYS A 96 -1.76 12.91 -17.66
C LYS A 96 -0.48 12.48 -16.94
N PRO A 97 0.27 11.51 -17.49
CA PRO A 97 1.32 10.80 -16.75
C PRO A 97 2.51 11.67 -16.31
N LEU A 98 2.71 12.81 -16.97
CA LEU A 98 3.79 13.76 -16.68
C LEU A 98 3.30 14.96 -15.86
N ASP A 99 1.99 15.10 -15.67
CA ASP A 99 1.38 16.12 -14.84
C ASP A 99 1.34 15.60 -13.40
N VAL A 100 2.36 15.98 -12.63
CA VAL A 100 2.55 15.50 -11.27
C VAL A 100 2.80 16.67 -10.33
N ILE A 101 2.14 16.61 -9.18
CA ILE A 101 2.40 17.51 -8.07
C ILE A 101 3.38 16.81 -7.12
N TYR A 102 4.28 17.58 -6.53
CA TYR A 102 5.29 17.04 -5.62
C TYR A 102 4.84 17.28 -4.18
N PHE A 103 4.61 16.22 -3.42
CA PHE A 103 4.25 16.33 -2.00
C PHE A 103 5.21 15.51 -1.15
N CYS A 104 5.73 16.09 -0.06
CA CYS A 104 6.49 15.28 0.89
C CYS A 104 5.61 14.17 1.49
N ASN A 105 6.21 13.12 2.04
CA ASN A 105 5.46 11.96 2.55
C ASN A 105 4.25 12.34 3.44
N ARG A 106 4.41 13.36 4.31
CA ARG A 106 3.33 13.85 5.17
C ARG A 106 2.16 14.42 4.35
N HIS A 107 2.43 15.40 3.48
CA HIS A 107 1.38 16.04 2.68
C HIS A 107 0.79 15.06 1.66
N HIS A 108 1.60 14.15 1.12
CA HIS A 108 1.10 13.14 0.19
C HIS A 108 0.07 12.23 0.86
N GLN A 109 0.29 11.84 2.11
CA GLN A 109 -0.69 11.08 2.87
C GLN A 109 -1.96 11.90 3.15
N GLN A 110 -1.83 13.17 3.52
CA GLN A 110 -2.99 14.05 3.76
C GLN A 110 -3.91 14.11 2.53
N ILE A 111 -3.35 14.29 1.33
CA ILE A 111 -4.12 14.30 0.08
C ILE A 111 -4.83 12.97 -0.23
N HIS A 112 -4.31 11.82 0.23
CA HIS A 112 -5.02 10.52 0.09
C HIS A 112 -6.07 10.27 1.18
N HIS A 113 -6.07 11.08 2.23
CA HIS A 113 -6.93 10.92 3.41
C HIS A 113 -8.02 12.00 3.52
N GLU A 114 -7.94 13.05 2.69
CA GLU A 114 -9.01 14.03 2.45
C GLU A 114 -10.03 13.50 1.45
#